data_AF-D6SMS3-F1
#
_entry.id   AF-D6SMS3-F1
#
_cell.length_a   1.000
_cell.length_b   1.000
_cell.length_c   1.000
_cell.angle_alpha   90.00
_cell.angle_beta   90.00
_cell.angle_gamma   90.00
#
_symmetry.space_group_name_H-M   'P 1'
#
loop_
_entity.id
_entity.type
_entity.pdbx_description
1 polymer ?
#
loop_
_entity_poly.entity_id
_entity_poly.type
_entity_poly.pdbx_seq_one_letter_code
_entity_poly.pdbx_strand_id
1 'polypeptide(L)'
;MEELKKFKNLPIDWDVEPADAVAMHLEWGNTGYSGKHHDSDSETYFFCIDSWQEPYILRLQKMTKDGSESLYEMELPREFWDCCRARGVHGLPPEVKEWLQKWF
;
A
#
# COMPACT_ATOMS: atom_id res chain seq x y z
N MET A 1 -3.35 -13.46 10.72
CA MET A 1 -4.45 -13.20 9.77
C MET A 1 -5.74 -12.71 10.44
N GLU A 2 -6.06 -13.08 11.69
CA GLU A 2 -7.22 -12.50 12.39
C GLU A 2 -7.10 -10.99 12.63
N GLU A 3 -5.89 -10.50 12.86
CA GLU A 3 -5.60 -9.07 13.02
C GLU A 3 -5.90 -8.25 11.75
N LEU A 4 -5.66 -8.82 10.56
CA LEU A 4 -5.93 -8.14 9.28
C LEU A 4 -7.43 -7.83 9.13
N LYS A 5 -8.30 -8.71 9.63
CA LYS A 5 -9.77 -8.53 9.59
C LYS A 5 -10.24 -7.34 10.43
N LYS A 6 -9.44 -6.84 11.38
CA LYS A 6 -9.76 -5.63 12.14
C LYS A 6 -9.80 -4.39 11.24
N PHE A 7 -9.04 -4.41 10.15
CA PHE A 7 -8.91 -3.31 9.20
C PHE A 7 -9.90 -3.40 8.04
N LYS A 8 -10.81 -4.39 8.03
CA LYS A 8 -11.76 -4.60 6.92
C LYS A 8 -12.75 -3.48 6.66
N ASN A 9 -13.01 -2.67 7.68
CA ASN A 9 -13.93 -1.54 7.59
C ASN A 9 -13.21 -0.24 7.19
N LEU A 10 -11.89 -0.25 7.02
CA LEU A 10 -11.17 0.92 6.55
C LEU A 10 -11.43 1.15 5.05
N PRO A 11 -11.48 2.41 4.59
CA PRO A 11 -11.57 2.75 3.18
C PRO A 11 -10.21 2.51 2.52
N ILE A 12 -9.87 1.24 2.28
CA ILE A 12 -8.59 0.86 1.68
C ILE A 12 -8.65 1.15 0.18
N ASP A 13 -7.72 1.98 -0.28
CA ASP A 13 -7.45 2.23 -1.69
C ASP A 13 -6.54 1.14 -2.25
N TRP A 14 -7.13 0.27 -3.07
CA TRP A 14 -6.46 -0.90 -3.65
C TRP A 14 -5.76 -0.61 -5.00
N ASP A 15 -5.81 0.62 -5.48
CA ASP A 15 -5.22 1.07 -6.76
C ASP A 15 -4.11 2.10 -6.55
N VAL A 16 -3.95 2.59 -5.32
CA VAL A 16 -2.93 3.58 -4.99
C VAL A 16 -1.56 2.91 -4.93
N GLU A 17 -0.66 3.38 -5.78
CA GLU A 17 0.75 3.01 -5.73
C GLU A 17 1.46 3.80 -4.62
N PRO A 18 2.50 3.22 -3.97
CA PRO A 18 3.23 3.90 -2.90
C PRO A 18 3.82 5.25 -3.35
N ALA A 19 4.23 5.37 -4.61
CA ALA A 19 4.69 6.63 -5.18
C ALA A 19 3.58 7.68 -5.32
N ASP A 20 2.36 7.26 -5.64
CA ASP A 20 1.19 8.14 -5.74
C ASP A 20 0.75 8.60 -4.35
N ALA A 21 0.72 7.71 -3.35
CA ALA A 21 0.44 8.07 -1.96
C ALA A 21 1.42 9.12 -1.41
N VAL A 22 2.70 8.96 -1.73
CA VAL A 22 3.75 9.93 -1.39
C VAL A 22 3.52 11.26 -2.08
N ALA A 23 3.17 11.26 -3.37
CA ALA A 23 2.88 12.47 -4.13
C ALA A 23 1.60 13.20 -3.68
N MET A 24 0.59 12.49 -3.18
CA MET A 24 -0.66 13.10 -2.67
C MET A 24 -0.48 13.88 -1.37
N HIS A 25 0.42 13.41 -0.50
CA HIS A 25 0.57 13.93 0.87
C HIS A 25 1.82 14.79 1.06
N LEU A 26 2.79 14.74 0.15
CA LEU A 26 3.90 15.69 0.12
C LEU A 26 3.45 17.01 -0.50
N GLU A 27 3.50 18.07 0.30
CA GLU A 27 3.22 19.46 -0.09
C GLU A 27 4.29 20.07 -1.02
N TRP A 28 5.06 19.25 -1.74
CA TRP A 28 5.95 19.74 -2.79
C TRP A 28 5.11 19.92 -4.05
N GLY A 29 4.46 21.09 -4.09
CA GLY A 29 3.56 21.61 -5.11
C GLY A 29 3.47 20.86 -6.45
N ASN A 30 2.21 20.61 -6.80
CA ASN A 30 1.63 20.55 -8.15
C ASN A 30 1.14 19.15 -8.56
N THR A 31 -0.19 19.01 -8.61
CA THR A 31 -1.00 18.05 -9.40
C THR A 31 -0.42 16.64 -9.54
N GLY A 32 -1.00 15.69 -8.82
CA GLY A 32 -0.65 14.27 -8.85
C GLY A 32 -0.37 13.75 -10.26
N TYR A 33 0.61 12.85 -10.36
CA TYR A 33 1.18 12.27 -11.57
C TYR A 33 0.15 11.57 -12.50
N SER A 34 -1.11 11.42 -12.09
CA SER A 34 -2.23 10.94 -12.90
C SER A 34 -3.41 11.93 -13.04
N GLY A 35 -3.39 13.07 -12.36
CA GLY A 35 -4.52 14.02 -12.32
C GLY A 35 -5.82 13.45 -11.71
N LYS A 36 -5.76 12.26 -11.09
CA LYS A 36 -6.92 11.53 -10.57
C LYS A 36 -7.20 11.76 -9.07
N HIS A 37 -6.23 12.28 -8.32
CA HIS A 37 -6.37 12.50 -6.89
C HIS A 37 -6.25 13.98 -6.54
N HIS A 38 -7.29 14.50 -5.90
CA HIS A 38 -7.29 15.81 -5.24
C HIS A 38 -6.50 15.72 -3.93
N ASP A 39 -5.82 16.81 -3.53
CA ASP A 39 -5.28 16.98 -2.18
C ASP A 39 -6.31 16.54 -1.13
N SER A 40 -6.03 15.41 -0.49
CA SER A 40 -6.88 14.91 0.58
C SER A 40 -6.27 15.33 1.90
N ASP A 41 -6.97 16.18 2.65
CA ASP A 41 -6.66 16.41 4.06
C ASP A 41 -6.91 15.16 4.92
N SER A 42 -7.50 14.12 4.32
CA SER A 42 -7.84 12.86 4.97
C SER A 42 -6.77 11.79 4.77
N GLU A 43 -6.67 10.93 5.77
CA GLU A 43 -5.87 9.71 5.80
C GLU A 43 -6.16 8.75 4.63
N THR A 44 -5.11 8.33 3.93
CA THR A 44 -5.17 7.32 2.85
C THR A 44 -4.66 5.99 3.36
N TYR A 45 -5.41 4.92 3.12
CA TYR A 45 -5.03 3.56 3.51
C TYR A 45 -4.74 2.73 2.27
N PHE A 46 -3.55 2.17 2.14
CA PHE A 46 -3.19 1.34 0.97
C PHE A 46 -2.24 0.21 1.36
N PHE A 47 -2.15 -0.79 0.49
CA PHE A 47 -1.20 -1.90 0.66
C PHE A 47 0.02 -1.69 -0.23
N CYS A 48 1.19 -2.03 0.30
CA CYS A 48 2.44 -2.05 -0.44
C CYS A 48 3.28 -3.29 -0.10
N ILE A 49 4.17 -3.67 -1.01
CA ILE A 49 5.09 -4.79 -0.82
C ILE A 49 6.51 -4.26 -0.67
N ASP A 50 7.12 -4.52 0.47
CA ASP A 50 8.54 -4.28 0.75
C ASP A 50 9.36 -5.50 0.34
N SER A 51 10.23 -5.32 -0.64
CA SER A 51 11.15 -6.35 -1.16
C SER A 51 12.62 -6.02 -0.87
N TRP A 52 12.89 -5.14 0.11
CA TRP A 52 14.27 -4.75 0.44
C TRP A 52 15.06 -5.90 1.08
N GLN A 53 14.37 -6.73 1.87
CA GLN A 53 14.93 -7.88 2.55
C GLN A 53 14.00 -9.08 2.38
N GLU A 54 14.57 -10.28 2.39
CA GLU A 54 13.82 -11.53 2.44
C GLU A 54 13.58 -11.92 3.91
N PRO A 55 12.36 -12.35 4.29
CA PRO A 55 11.17 -12.50 3.44
C PRO A 55 10.55 -11.17 3.03
N TYR A 56 9.98 -11.11 1.81
CA TYR A 56 9.24 -9.93 1.36
C TYR A 56 8.04 -9.69 2.27
N ILE A 57 7.77 -8.43 2.59
CA ILE A 57 6.77 -8.04 3.57
C ILE A 57 5.63 -7.27 2.89
N LEU A 58 4.41 -7.76 3.05
CA LEU A 58 3.21 -7.01 2.73
C LEU A 58 2.88 -6.08 3.89
N ARG A 59 2.66 -4.79 3.61
CA ARG A 59 2.32 -3.77 4.60
C ARG A 59 0.99 -3.09 4.27
N LEU A 60 0.17 -2.88 5.28
CA LEU A 60 -0.93 -1.90 5.26
C LEU A 60 -0.39 -0.59 5.80
N GLN A 61 -0.34 0.44 4.96
CA GLN A 61 0.13 1.76 5.33
C GLN A 61 -1.03 2.74 5.42
N LYS A 62 -0.94 3.61 6.43
CA LYS A 62 -1.71 4.84 6.56
C LYS A 62 -0.81 5.99 6.16
N MET A 63 -1.21 6.77 5.17
CA MET A 63 -0.50 7.97 4.77
C MET A 63 -1.34 9.20 5.10
N THR A 64 -0.66 10.16 5.72
CA THR A 64 -1.18 11.47 6.05
C THR A 64 -0.12 12.51 5.67
N LYS A 65 -0.45 13.80 5.78
CA LYS A 65 0.52 14.89 5.61
C LYS A 65 1.72 14.82 6.56
N ASP A 66 1.55 14.23 7.74
CA ASP A 66 2.63 14.06 8.72
C ASP A 66 3.61 12.94 8.30
N GLY A 67 3.15 12.00 7.49
CA GLY A 67 3.96 10.90 6.96
C GLY A 67 3.20 9.60 6.82
N SER A 68 3.97 8.52 6.62
CA SER A 68 3.46 7.15 6.48
C SER A 68 3.63 6.35 7.78
N GLU A 69 2.56 5.71 8.25
CA GLU A 69 2.54 4.79 9.39
C GLU A 69 2.15 3.38 8.91
N SER A 70 2.88 2.35 9.37
CA SER A 70 2.55 0.95 9.10
C SER A 70 1.54 0.44 10.15
N LEU A 71 0.32 0.12 9.73
CA LEU A 71 -0.72 -0.41 10.61
C LEU A 71 -0.63 -1.91 10.80
N TYR A 72 -0.17 -2.61 9.76
CA TYR A 72 -0.07 -4.05 9.74
C TYR A 72 1.04 -4.49 8.79
N GLU A 73 1.76 -5.53 9.19
CA GLU A 73 2.82 -6.14 8.39
C GLU A 73 2.67 -7.66 8.45
N MET A 74 2.89 -8.32 7.32
CA MET A 74 2.96 -9.77 7.25
C MET A 74 3.91 -10.24 6.17
N GLU A 75 4.44 -11.44 6.32
CA GLU A 75 5.24 -12.08 5.28
C GLU A 75 4.38 -12.35 4.04
N LEU A 76 4.85 -11.89 2.88
CA LEU A 76 4.24 -12.18 1.60
C LEU A 76 4.50 -13.66 1.24
N PRO A 77 3.46 -14.45 0.91
CA PRO A 77 3.65 -15.81 0.47
C PRO A 77 4.60 -15.89 -0.73
N ARG A 78 5.53 -16.87 -0.70
CA ARG A 78 6.59 -17.01 -1.72
C ARG A 78 6.08 -17.14 -3.16
N GLU A 79 4.85 -17.61 -3.34
CA GLU A 79 4.21 -17.71 -4.66
C GLU A 79 4.08 -16.35 -5.37
N PHE A 80 3.99 -15.24 -4.61
CA PHE A 80 3.81 -13.88 -5.13
C PHE A 80 5.11 -13.09 -5.29
N TRP A 81 6.27 -13.71 -4.99
CA TRP A 81 7.55 -13.00 -5.01
C TRP A 81 8.03 -12.64 -6.42
N ASP A 82 7.53 -13.32 -7.47
CA ASP A 82 7.92 -13.04 -8.85
C ASP A 82 7.49 -11.63 -9.30
N CYS A 83 6.44 -11.06 -8.70
CA CYS A 83 6.03 -9.68 -8.97
C CYS A 83 7.09 -8.65 -8.54
N CYS A 84 7.93 -8.96 -7.56
CA CYS A 84 8.82 -7.99 -6.90
C CYS A 84 10.31 -8.28 -7.16
N ARG A 85 10.67 -8.63 -8.42
CA ARG A 85 12.06 -8.96 -8.81
C ARG A 85 13.08 -7.86 -8.55
N ALA A 86 12.68 -6.59 -8.62
CA ALA A 86 13.52 -5.47 -8.25
C ALA A 86 13.34 -5.14 -6.77
N ARG A 87 14.43 -4.91 -6.04
CA ARG A 87 14.34 -4.45 -4.64
C ARG A 87 13.72 -3.06 -4.57
N GLY A 88 12.70 -2.91 -3.73
CA GLY A 88 11.98 -1.66 -3.56
C GLY A 88 10.64 -1.83 -2.84
N VAL A 89 9.89 -0.74 -2.79
CA VAL A 89 8.49 -0.74 -2.34
C VAL A 89 7.61 -0.72 -3.57
N HIS A 90 6.77 -1.74 -3.72
CA HIS A 90 5.91 -1.93 -4.89
C HIS A 90 4.44 -1.72 -4.54
N GLY A 91 3.66 -1.30 -5.53
CA GLY A 91 2.21 -1.37 -5.46
C GLY A 91 1.72 -2.82 -5.39
N LEU A 92 0.43 -2.97 -5.10
CA LEU A 92 -0.18 -4.28 -4.94
C LEU A 92 -0.51 -4.89 -6.32
N PRO A 93 0.14 -5.99 -6.74
CA PRO A 93 -0.22 -6.63 -7.98
C PRO A 93 -1.62 -7.26 -7.92
N PRO A 94 -2.28 -7.43 -9.08
CA PRO A 94 -3.65 -7.95 -9.14
C PRO A 94 -3.79 -9.31 -8.44
N GLU A 95 -2.81 -10.20 -8.59
CA GLU A 95 -2.82 -11.53 -7.95
C GLU A 95 -2.83 -11.45 -6.40
N VAL A 96 -2.03 -10.56 -5.81
CA VAL A 96 -1.98 -10.36 -4.35
C VAL A 96 -3.24 -9.64 -3.88
N LYS A 97 -3.77 -8.71 -4.67
CA LYS A 97 -5.04 -8.03 -4.40
C LYS A 97 -6.21 -9.00 -4.33
N GLU A 98 -6.38 -9.85 -5.34
CA GLU A 98 -7.42 -10.87 -5.35
C GLU A 98 -7.27 -11.86 -4.20
N TRP A 99 -6.03 -12.21 -3.84
CA TRP A 99 -5.74 -13.03 -2.68
C TRP A 99 -6.16 -12.34 -1.37
N LEU A 100 -5.81 -11.05 -1.18
CA LEU A 100 -6.19 -10.28 0.00
C LEU A 100 -7.71 -10.09 0.12
N GLN A 101 -8.39 -9.83 -0.99
CA GLN A 101 -9.84 -9.65 -1.01
C GLN A 101 -10.61 -10.90 -0.56
N LYS A 102 -10.04 -12.10 -0.64
CA LYS A 102 -10.66 -13.31 -0.08
C LYS A 102 -10.70 -13.32 1.45
N TRP A 103 -9.89 -12.48 2.10
CA TRP A 103 -9.79 -12.38 3.56
C TRP A 103 -10.61 -11.24 4.16
N PHE A 104 -11.04 -10.29 3.32
CA PHE A 104 -11.88 -9.13 3.66
C PHE A 104 -13.36 -9.43 3.41
#